data_AF-A0A3E2VAB2-F1
#
_entry.id   AF-A0A3E2VAB2-F1
#
_cell.length_a   1.000
_cell.length_b   1.000
_cell.length_c   1.000
_cell.angle_alpha   90.00
_cell.angle_beta   90.00
_cell.angle_gamma   90.00
#
_symmetry.space_group_name_H-M   'P 1'
#
loop_
_entity.id
_entity.type
_entity.pdbx_description
1 polymer ?
#
loop_
_entity_poly.entity_id
_entity_poly.type
_entity_poly.pdbx_seq_one_letter_code
_entity_poly.pdbx_strand_id
1 'polypeptide(L)'
;MAARNFKLFLGCLGNGVTVCNSAVMENGDFKMVAHISPEGKITWYVSEDYPPADALASIRACAEQERAKYEKWLNSLSPAARREYQLERLPLPELFEELRKAKKEREGD
;
A
#
# COMPACT_ATOMS: atom_id res chain seq x y z
N MET A 1 -21.62 -12.64 0.89
CA MET A 1 -22.74 -11.82 1.40
C MET A 1 -22.15 -10.73 2.28
N ALA A 2 -22.55 -9.47 2.07
CA ALA A 2 -22.08 -8.36 2.90
C ALA A 2 -22.49 -8.57 4.36
N ALA A 3 -21.61 -8.15 5.28
CA ALA A 3 -21.87 -8.27 6.71
C ALA A 3 -23.09 -7.43 7.10
N ARG A 4 -24.07 -8.04 7.79
CA ARG A 4 -25.28 -7.34 8.28
C ARG A 4 -24.96 -6.24 9.29
N ASN A 5 -23.87 -6.40 10.04
CA ASN A 5 -23.35 -5.42 11.00
C ASN A 5 -21.93 -5.01 10.55
N PHE A 6 -21.84 -3.89 9.85
CA PHE A 6 -20.55 -3.34 9.41
C PHE A 6 -20.42 -1.89 9.87
N LYS A 7 -19.37 -1.61 10.64
CA LYS A 7 -18.99 -0.25 11.02
C LYS A 7 -17.52 -0.05 10.70
N LEU A 8 -17.26 0.66 9.60
CA LEU A 8 -15.91 0.97 9.13
C LEU A 8 -15.12 1.69 10.22
N PHE A 9 -13.97 1.14 10.56
CA PHE A 9 -12.99 1.77 11.41
C PHE A 9 -11.65 1.78 10.69
N LEU A 10 -11.04 2.95 10.58
CA LEU A 10 -9.72 3.14 10.00
C LEU A 10 -8.77 3.52 11.13
N GLY A 11 -7.73 2.72 11.33
CA GLY A 11 -6.67 2.96 12.31
C GLY A 11 -5.31 3.07 11.65
N CYS A 12 -4.36 3.74 12.30
CA CYS A 12 -2.96 3.75 11.87
C CYS A 12 -2.24 2.58 12.54
N LEU A 13 -1.64 1.68 11.75
CA LEU A 13 -0.84 0.57 12.28
C LEU A 13 0.45 0.45 11.47
N GLY A 14 1.58 0.71 12.13
CA GLY A 14 2.88 0.84 11.45
C GLY A 14 2.86 2.00 10.47
N ASN A 15 3.34 1.74 9.25
CA ASN A 15 3.41 2.75 8.18
C ASN A 15 2.10 2.85 7.36
N GLY A 16 1.12 1.98 7.59
CA GLY A 16 -0.09 1.87 6.77
C GLY A 16 -1.39 2.13 7.53
N VAL A 17 -2.49 2.07 6.79
CA VAL A 17 -3.84 2.19 7.33
C VAL A 17 -4.44 0.79 7.50
N THR A 18 -4.87 0.48 8.72
CA THR A 18 -5.60 -0.75 9.01
C THR A 18 -7.09 -0.49 8.96
N VAL A 19 -7.79 -1.35 8.23
CA VAL A 19 -9.23 -1.33 8.06
C VAL A 19 -9.84 -2.42 8.92
N CYS A 20 -10.72 -2.04 9.86
CA CYS A 20 -11.43 -2.96 10.73
C CYS A 20 -12.94 -2.79 10.63
N ASN A 21 -13.68 -3.87 10.91
CA ASN A 21 -15.09 -3.81 11.24
C ASN A 21 -15.25 -3.71 12.76
N SER A 22 -15.52 -2.52 13.26
CA SER A 22 -15.72 -2.30 14.70
C SER A 22 -17.03 -2.86 15.27
N ALA A 23 -17.95 -3.29 14.40
CA ALA A 23 -19.20 -3.94 14.83
C ALA A 23 -19.01 -5.43 15.13
N VAL A 24 -17.83 -6.00 14.85
CA VAL A 24 -17.50 -7.41 15.11
C VAL A 24 -16.19 -7.45 15.90
N MET A 25 -16.23 -8.12 17.05
CA MET A 25 -15.06 -8.34 17.89
C MET A 25 -14.61 -9.80 17.75
N GLU A 26 -13.36 -10.02 17.39
CA GLU A 26 -12.72 -11.34 17.30
C GLU A 26 -11.52 -11.35 18.24
N ASN A 27 -11.48 -12.31 19.16
CA ASN A 27 -10.38 -12.49 20.13
C ASN A 27 -10.04 -11.24 20.96
N GLY A 28 -11.02 -10.37 21.21
CA GLY A 28 -10.83 -9.13 21.98
C GLY A 28 -10.46 -7.90 21.15
N ASP A 29 -10.26 -8.05 19.85
CA ASP A 29 -9.95 -6.96 18.91
C ASP A 29 -11.05 -6.76 17.87
N PHE A 30 -11.10 -5.59 17.23
CA PHE A 30 -11.99 -5.39 16.08
C PHE A 30 -11.55 -6.29 14.93
N LYS A 31 -12.51 -6.91 14.25
CA LYS A 31 -12.22 -7.79 13.11
C LYS A 31 -11.47 -7.03 12.02
N MET A 32 -10.25 -7.44 11.73
CA MET A 32 -9.45 -6.88 10.65
C MET A 32 -10.04 -7.29 9.29
N VAL A 33 -10.22 -6.30 8.42
CA VAL A 33 -10.81 -6.44 7.09
C VAL A 33 -9.72 -6.34 6.02
N ALA A 34 -8.87 -5.32 6.13
CA ALA A 34 -7.80 -5.09 5.17
C ALA A 34 -6.67 -4.26 5.78
N HIS A 35 -5.54 -4.22 5.09
CA HIS A 35 -4.44 -3.30 5.35
C HIS A 35 -4.08 -2.56 4.07
N ILE A 36 -3.88 -1.25 4.18
CA ILE A 36 -3.50 -0.36 3.09
C ILE A 36 -2.04 0.06 3.34
N SER A 37 -1.14 -0.29 2.42
CA SER A 37 0.25 0.14 2.50
C SER A 37 0.39 1.66 2.24
N PRO A 38 1.53 2.29 2.58
CA PRO A 38 1.80 3.68 2.22
C PRO A 38 1.62 3.97 0.73
N GLU A 39 1.86 2.97 -0.12
CA GLU A 39 1.75 3.08 -1.58
C GLU A 39 0.29 2.99 -2.08
N GLY A 40 -0.66 2.83 -1.17
CA GLY A 40 -2.07 2.59 -1.50
C GLY A 40 -2.38 1.16 -1.93
N LYS A 41 -1.50 0.18 -1.69
CA LYS A 41 -1.80 -1.23 -1.98
C LYS A 41 -2.69 -1.80 -0.88
N ILE A 42 -3.88 -2.25 -1.26
CA ILE A 42 -4.83 -2.90 -0.34
C ILE A 42 -4.53 -4.40 -0.28
N THR A 43 -4.36 -4.91 0.92
CA THR A 43 -4.26 -6.34 1.25
C THR A 43 -5.49 -6.75 2.04
N TRP A 44 -6.35 -7.58 1.44
CA TRP A 44 -7.59 -8.04 2.08
C TRP A 44 -7.34 -9.26 2.97
N TYR A 45 -7.90 -9.26 4.17
CA TYR A 45 -7.90 -10.40 5.10
C TYR A 45 -9.24 -11.13 5.12
N VAL A 46 -10.25 -10.55 4.46
CA VAL A 46 -11.58 -11.12 4.28
C VAL A 46 -11.91 -11.16 2.79
N SER A 47 -12.95 -11.91 2.43
CA SER A 47 -13.49 -11.87 1.06
C SER A 47 -13.94 -10.45 0.69
N GLU A 48 -13.71 -10.04 -0.56
CA GLU A 48 -14.13 -8.73 -1.09
C GLU A 48 -15.65 -8.51 -1.03
N ASP A 49 -16.44 -9.59 -0.89
CA ASP A 49 -17.89 -9.53 -0.73
C ASP A 49 -18.35 -9.26 0.72
N TYR A 50 -17.42 -9.11 1.66
CA TYR A 50 -17.71 -8.90 3.08
C TYR A 50 -18.07 -7.43 3.41
N PRO A 51 -17.28 -6.42 2.99
CA PRO A 51 -17.64 -5.03 3.22
C PRO A 51 -18.83 -4.62 2.33
N PRO A 52 -19.76 -3.79 2.83
CA PRO A 52 -20.76 -3.17 1.98
C PRO A 52 -20.11 -2.18 1.00
N ALA A 53 -20.80 -1.88 -0.10
CA ALA A 53 -20.24 -1.12 -1.22
C ALA A 53 -19.77 0.29 -0.86
N ASP A 54 -20.44 0.95 0.09
CA ASP A 54 -20.08 2.25 0.64
C ASP A 54 -18.76 2.21 1.44
N ALA A 55 -18.58 1.17 2.27
CA ALA A 55 -17.33 0.95 2.98
C ALA A 55 -16.19 0.60 2.01
N LEU A 56 -16.47 -0.22 1.01
CA LEU A 56 -15.50 -0.59 -0.02
C LEU A 56 -15.05 0.63 -0.85
N ALA A 57 -15.97 1.51 -1.23
CA ALA A 57 -15.65 2.79 -1.85
C ALA A 57 -14.77 3.66 -0.94
N SER A 58 -15.10 3.73 0.36
CA SER A 58 -14.32 4.49 1.34
C SER A 58 -12.90 3.95 1.54
N ILE A 59 -12.74 2.62 1.57
CA ILE A 59 -11.44 1.95 1.68
C ILE A 59 -10.59 2.24 0.44
N ARG A 60 -11.19 2.16 -0.76
CA ARG A 60 -10.50 2.51 -2.02
C ARG A 60 -10.09 3.97 -2.06
N ALA A 61 -10.97 4.89 -1.64
CA ALA A 61 -10.64 6.31 -1.55
C ALA A 61 -9.50 6.58 -0.57
N CYS A 62 -9.46 5.86 0.56
CA CYS A 62 -8.34 5.93 1.52
C CYS A 62 -7.03 5.43 0.90
N ALA A 63 -7.07 4.31 0.17
CA ALA A 63 -5.91 3.78 -0.53
C ALA A 63 -5.34 4.76 -1.57
N GLU A 64 -6.21 5.40 -2.35
CA GLU A 64 -5.85 6.45 -3.29
C GLU A 64 -5.24 7.68 -2.60
N GLN A 65 -5.77 8.06 -1.43
CA GLN A 65 -5.19 9.14 -0.64
C GLN A 65 -3.78 8.80 -0.14
N GLU A 66 -3.55 7.58 0.36
CA GLU A 66 -2.22 7.14 0.79
C GLU A 66 -1.25 7.11 -0.39
N ARG A 67 -1.67 6.57 -1.54
CA ARG A 67 -0.88 6.62 -2.78
C ARG A 67 -0.50 8.05 -3.16
N ALA A 68 -1.45 8.98 -3.15
CA ALA A 68 -1.20 10.37 -3.49
C ALA A 68 -0.21 11.04 -2.51
N LYS A 69 -0.30 10.75 -1.21
CA LYS A 69 0.67 11.24 -0.21
C LYS A 69 2.06 10.66 -0.49
N TYR A 70 2.14 9.37 -0.77
CA TYR A 70 3.38 8.69 -1.07
C TYR A 70 4.02 9.19 -2.36
N GLU A 71 3.26 9.39 -3.44
CA GLU A 71 3.76 9.98 -4.67
C GLU A 71 4.23 11.43 -4.47
N LYS A 72 3.49 12.22 -3.71
CA LYS A 72 3.90 13.59 -3.37
C LYS A 72 5.21 13.61 -2.59
N TRP A 73 5.37 12.71 -1.62
CA TRP A 73 6.62 12.55 -0.88
C TRP A 73 7.75 12.11 -1.82
N LEU A 74 7.53 11.09 -2.65
CA LEU A 74 8.53 10.57 -3.59
C LEU A 74 8.99 11.63 -4.60
N ASN A 75 8.08 12.48 -5.06
CA ASN A 75 8.38 13.60 -5.97
C ASN A 75 9.04 14.79 -5.27
N SER A 76 8.97 14.88 -3.93
CA SER A 76 9.68 15.91 -3.17
C SER A 76 11.16 15.56 -2.92
N LEU A 77 11.56 14.31 -3.13
CA LEU A 77 12.94 13.86 -2.98
C LEU A 77 13.83 14.41 -4.11
N SER A 78 15.12 14.57 -3.83
CA SER A 78 16.11 14.88 -4.87
C SER A 78 16.19 13.74 -5.89
N PRO A 79 16.62 14.00 -7.15
CA PRO A 79 16.76 12.95 -8.15
C PRO A 79 17.62 11.77 -7.69
N ALA A 80 18.71 12.04 -6.96
CA ALA A 80 19.59 11.01 -6.42
C ALA A 80 18.90 10.19 -5.32
N ALA A 81 18.26 10.83 -4.33
CA ALA A 81 17.57 10.14 -3.24
C ALA A 81 16.38 9.32 -3.75
N ARG A 82 15.62 9.85 -4.73
CA ARG A 82 14.55 9.10 -5.39
C ARG A 82 15.09 7.86 -6.10
N ARG A 83 16.22 8.00 -6.80
CA ARG A 83 16.85 6.89 -7.53
C ARG A 83 17.36 5.82 -6.58
N GLU A 84 18.04 6.21 -5.50
CA GLU A 84 18.49 5.30 -4.44
C GLU A 84 17.31 4.53 -3.84
N TYR A 85 16.27 5.24 -3.44
CA TYR A 85 15.05 4.64 -2.89
C TYR A 85 14.40 3.64 -3.86
N GLN A 86 14.38 3.94 -5.16
CA GLN A 86 13.88 3.01 -6.18
C GLN A 86 14.78 1.77 -6.33
N LEU A 87 16.10 1.94 -6.30
CA LEU A 87 17.08 0.85 -6.40
C LEU A 87 17.01 -0.13 -5.22
N GLU A 88 16.80 0.38 -4.01
CA GLU A 88 16.63 -0.46 -2.81
C GLU A 88 15.39 -1.36 -2.85
N ARG A 89 14.40 -0.97 -3.67
CA ARG A 89 13.10 -1.66 -3.76
C ARG A 89 12.91 -2.43 -5.07
N LEU A 90 13.88 -2.36 -5.97
CA LEU A 90 13.92 -3.10 -7.22
C LEU A 90 14.11 -4.60 -6.94
N PRO A 91 13.33 -5.49 -7.58
CA PRO A 91 13.63 -6.92 -7.58
C PRO A 91 15.06 -7.17 -8.06
N LEU A 92 15.76 -8.12 -7.43
CA LEU A 92 17.16 -8.44 -7.77
C LEU A 92 17.44 -8.66 -9.27
N PRO A 93 16.56 -9.35 -10.04
CA PRO A 93 16.78 -9.50 -11.48
C PRO A 93 16.82 -8.17 -12.22
N GLU A 94 15.89 -7.25 -11.91
CA GLU A 94 15.80 -5.94 -12.53
C GLU A 94 16.99 -5.05 -12.11
N LEU A 95 17.42 -5.15 -10.85
CA LEU A 95 18.63 -4.49 -10.37
C LEU A 95 19.87 -4.94 -11.16
N PHE A 96 20.01 -6.23 -11.46
CA PHE A 96 21.13 -6.71 -12.26
C PHE A 96 21.10 -6.20 -13.71
N GLU A 97 19.93 -6.09 -14.33
CA GLU A 97 19.84 -5.49 -15.67
C GLU A 97 20.25 -4.02 -15.67
N GLU A 98 19.83 -3.26 -14.66
CA GLU A 98 20.23 -1.86 -14.49
C GLU A 98 21.75 -1.73 -14.31
N LEU A 99 22.36 -2.61 -13.51
CA LEU A 99 23.82 -2.64 -13.34
C LEU A 99 24.55 -3.01 -14.65
N ARG A 100 24.01 -3.96 -15.43
CA ARG A 100 24.58 -4.32 -16.75
C ARG A 100 24.47 -3.17 -17.73
N LYS A 101 23.35 -2.45 -17.75
CA LYS A 101 23.15 -1.27 -18.58
C LYS A 101 24.14 -0.16 -18.20
N ALA A 102 24.25 0.15 -16.91
CA ALA A 102 25.22 1.13 -16.42
C ALA A 102 26.68 0.72 -16.67
N LYS A 103 26.97 -0.58 -16.72
CA LYS A 103 28.28 -1.10 -17.12
C LYS A 103 28.52 -0.86 -18.61
N LYS A 104 27.57 -1.21 -19.49
CA LYS A 104 27.67 -0.95 -20.93
C LYS A 104 27.80 0.54 -21.27
N GLU A 105 27.08 1.41 -20.56
CA GLU A 105 27.17 2.87 -20.74
C GLU A 105 28.50 3.45 -20.27
N ARG A 106 29.16 2.82 -19.30
CA ARG A 106 30.54 3.16 -18.89
C ARG A 106 31.60 2.55 -19.81
N GLU A 107 31.24 1.50 -20.55
CA GLU A 107 32.11 0.74 -21.45
C GLU A 107 31.90 1.11 -22.94
N GLY A 108 31.30 2.27 -23.28
CA GLY A 108 31.27 2.76 -24.67
C GLY A 108 31.55 4.26 -24.74
N ASP A 109 32.46 4.78 -25.60
CA ASP A 109 33.20 4.19 -26.75
C ASP A 109 34.34 3.20 -26.42
#